data_AF-A0A1F6A2Y0-F1
#
_entry.id   AF-A0A1F6A2Y0-F1
#
_cell.length_a   1.000
_cell.length_b   1.000
_cell.length_c   1.000
_cell.angle_alpha   90.00
_cell.angle_beta   90.00
_cell.angle_gamma   90.00
#
_symmetry.space_group_name_H-M   'P 1'
#
loop_
_entity.id
_entity.type
_entity.pdbx_description
1 polymer ?
#
loop_
_entity_poly.entity_id
_entity_poly.type
_entity_poly.pdbx_seq_one_letter_code
_entity_poly.pdbx_strand_id
1 'polypeptide(L)'
;MIKKLSDFVSRERNRFETKHNNMFAFSFSEIHRYYEFLKIIFDRYKKVSKEYIDNTRTLQKTFLPGSHPMTDYQMKLQSIDTALSIKVQFEIESFYLFAKIFLDKTARALEFYFGQLNKKPLDSHDDLTKSLQSYAKEKNLVLTSEFLGHIGQLKQDISDFRDKFISHEKSPRTARGTSWNSVGQINLVLHRIYPTEKDTQVTPKA
;
A
#
# COMPACT_ATOMS: atom_id res chain seq x y z
N MET A 1 7.26 -10.58 12.84
CA MET A 1 7.83 -9.21 12.77
C MET A 1 7.81 -8.53 14.13
N ILE A 2 6.66 -8.41 14.80
CA ILE A 2 6.48 -7.67 16.08
C ILE A 2 7.48 -8.11 17.15
N LYS A 3 7.66 -9.41 17.36
CA LYS A 3 8.63 -9.92 18.34
C LYS A 3 10.06 -9.44 18.03
N LYS A 4 10.50 -9.55 16.77
CA LYS A 4 11.83 -9.07 16.35
C LYS A 4 12.01 -7.56 16.53
N LEU A 5 10.99 -6.75 16.23
CA LEU A 5 11.03 -5.29 16.39
C LEU A 5 11.03 -4.90 17.87
N SER A 6 10.18 -5.53 18.68
CA SER A 6 10.12 -5.32 20.13
C SER A 6 11.44 -5.72 20.79
N ASP A 7 12.00 -6.87 20.43
CA ASP A 7 13.28 -7.36 20.94
C ASP A 7 14.43 -6.41 20.55
N PHE A 8 14.40 -5.84 19.35
CA PHE A 8 15.34 -4.82 18.90
C PHE A 8 15.21 -3.53 19.73
N VAL A 9 13.99 -3.01 19.88
CA VAL A 9 13.75 -1.77 20.65
C VAL A 9 14.19 -1.94 22.10
N SER A 10 13.84 -3.07 22.74
CA SER A 10 14.23 -3.36 24.13
C SER A 10 15.75 -3.45 24.30
N ARG A 11 16.47 -3.98 23.31
CA ARG A 11 17.94 -4.11 23.35
C ARG A 11 18.65 -2.79 23.10
N GLU A 12 18.21 -2.03 22.10
CA GLU A 12 18.93 -0.86 21.61
C GLU A 12 18.56 0.44 22.34
N ARG A 13 17.38 0.52 22.98
CA ARG A 13 16.92 1.75 23.67
C ARG A 13 17.90 2.25 24.73
N ASN A 14 18.59 1.34 25.42
CA ASN A 14 19.52 1.66 26.50
C ASN A 14 20.81 2.35 26.02
N ARG A 15 21.04 2.43 24.70
CA ARG A 15 22.14 3.19 24.10
C ARG A 15 21.93 4.70 24.12
N PHE A 16 20.72 5.14 24.47
CA PHE A 16 20.33 6.55 24.48
C PHE A 16 20.06 7.02 25.92
N GLU A 17 20.50 8.23 26.25
CA GLU A 17 20.13 8.93 27.48
C GLU A 17 18.61 9.21 27.53
N THR A 18 18.04 9.40 28.72
CA THR A 18 16.59 9.43 29.00
C THR A 18 15.71 10.10 27.93
N LYS A 19 16.02 11.33 27.50
CA LYS A 19 15.24 12.04 26.48
C LYS A 19 15.30 11.35 25.11
N HIS A 20 16.50 10.94 24.67
CA HIS A 20 16.70 10.27 23.39
C HIS A 20 16.22 8.81 23.42
N ASN A 21 16.21 8.16 24.59
CA ASN A 21 15.60 6.84 24.82
C ASN A 21 14.10 6.86 24.54
N ASN A 22 13.40 7.88 25.07
CA ASN A 22 11.98 8.06 24.81
C ASN A 22 11.73 8.32 23.32
N MET A 23 12.50 9.23 22.69
CA MET A 23 12.36 9.50 21.25
C MET A 23 12.63 8.27 20.40
N PHE A 24 13.61 7.45 20.75
CA PHE A 24 13.88 6.16 20.10
C PHE A 24 12.67 5.23 20.20
N ALA A 25 12.18 5.00 21.41
CA ALA A 25 11.02 4.14 21.64
C ALA A 25 9.77 4.63 20.87
N PHE A 26 9.52 5.94 20.85
CA PHE A 26 8.39 6.53 20.12
C PHE A 26 8.53 6.36 18.60
N SER A 27 9.70 6.67 18.01
CA SER A 27 9.93 6.53 16.56
C SER A 27 9.71 5.09 16.07
N PHE A 28 10.13 4.09 16.85
CA PHE A 28 9.91 2.69 16.51
C PHE A 28 8.49 2.20 16.83
N SER A 29 7.81 2.80 17.84
CA SER A 29 6.39 2.53 18.12
C SER A 29 5.49 2.98 16.96
N GLU A 30 5.86 4.05 16.26
CA GLU A 30 5.14 4.52 15.07
C GLU A 30 5.19 3.47 13.96
N ILE A 31 6.36 2.87 13.71
CA ILE A 31 6.51 1.77 12.74
C ILE A 31 5.56 0.63 13.11
N HIS A 32 5.53 0.24 14.39
CA HIS A 32 4.64 -0.81 14.86
C HIS A 32 3.16 -0.46 14.66
N ARG A 33 2.75 0.75 15.03
CA ARG A 33 1.36 1.23 14.88
C ARG A 33 0.90 1.14 13.42
N TYR A 34 1.70 1.66 12.48
CA TYR A 34 1.34 1.63 11.07
C TYR A 34 1.36 0.22 10.48
N TYR A 35 2.25 -0.66 10.96
CA TYR A 35 2.20 -2.07 10.60
C TYR A 35 0.88 -2.75 11.05
N GLU A 36 0.40 -2.46 12.26
CA GLU A 36 -0.89 -2.97 12.72
C GLU A 36 -2.06 -2.42 11.91
N PHE A 37 -2.02 -1.14 11.53
CA PHE A 37 -3.02 -0.57 10.62
C PHE A 37 -3.06 -1.30 9.28
N LEU A 38 -1.89 -1.61 8.70
CA LEU A 38 -1.81 -2.38 7.45
C LEU A 38 -2.42 -3.77 7.58
N LYS A 39 -2.20 -4.46 8.71
CA LYS A 39 -2.82 -5.76 8.98
C LYS A 39 -4.34 -5.66 9.07
N ILE A 40 -4.85 -4.68 9.82
CA ILE A 40 -6.30 -4.44 9.96
C ILE A 40 -6.92 -4.18 8.59
N ILE A 41 -6.32 -3.29 7.79
CA ILE A 41 -6.79 -2.98 6.44
C ILE A 41 -6.77 -4.23 5.56
N PHE A 42 -5.69 -5.01 5.59
CA PHE A 42 -5.58 -6.22 4.80
C PHE A 42 -6.63 -7.28 5.17
N ASP A 43 -6.92 -7.44 6.47
CA ASP A 43 -7.96 -8.37 6.93
C ASP A 43 -9.37 -7.90 6.52
N ARG A 44 -9.64 -6.58 6.57
CA ARG A 44 -10.90 -6.01 6.06
C ARG A 44 -11.01 -6.17 4.55
N TYR A 45 -9.95 -5.88 3.81
CA TYR A 45 -9.85 -6.09 2.37
C TYR A 45 -10.20 -7.53 1.99
N LYS A 46 -9.64 -8.53 2.69
CA LYS A 46 -9.95 -9.95 2.42
C LYS A 46 -11.43 -10.27 2.59
N LYS A 47 -12.05 -9.78 3.67
CA LYS A 47 -13.47 -10.02 3.96
C LYS A 47 -14.35 -9.40 2.88
N VAL A 48 -14.16 -8.11 2.60
CA VAL A 48 -14.98 -7.41 1.62
C VAL A 48 -14.74 -7.90 0.19
N SER A 49 -13.51 -8.31 -0.14
CA SER A 49 -13.20 -8.91 -1.44
C SER A 49 -13.92 -10.23 -1.66
N LYS A 50 -13.98 -11.08 -0.62
CA LYS A 50 -14.74 -12.32 -0.67
C LYS A 50 -16.23 -12.05 -0.88
N GLU A 51 -16.81 -11.15 -0.09
CA GLU A 51 -18.22 -10.76 -0.22
C GLU A 51 -18.53 -10.21 -1.62
N TYR A 52 -17.65 -9.36 -2.16
CA TYR A 52 -17.77 -8.82 -3.50
C TYR A 52 -17.79 -9.93 -4.55
N ILE A 53 -16.78 -10.79 -4.57
CA ILE A 53 -16.66 -11.88 -5.54
C ILE A 53 -17.85 -12.84 -5.46
N ASP A 54 -18.28 -13.20 -4.26
CA ASP A 54 -19.41 -14.12 -4.05
C ASP A 54 -20.73 -13.48 -4.56
N ASN A 55 -20.94 -12.18 -4.32
CA ASN A 55 -22.08 -11.44 -4.85
C ASN A 55 -22.04 -11.34 -6.38
N THR A 56 -20.89 -10.96 -6.96
CA THR A 56 -20.77 -10.82 -8.42
C THR A 56 -20.96 -12.15 -9.13
N ARG A 57 -20.42 -13.25 -8.58
CA ARG A 57 -20.68 -14.62 -9.09
C ARG A 57 -22.14 -15.01 -9.00
N THR A 58 -22.83 -14.62 -7.94
CA THR A 58 -24.27 -14.87 -7.79
C THR A 58 -25.04 -14.11 -8.86
N LEU A 59 -24.75 -12.81 -9.04
CA LEU A 59 -25.36 -11.99 -10.09
C LEU A 59 -25.10 -12.58 -11.49
N GLN A 60 -23.86 -12.97 -11.80
CA GLN A 60 -23.50 -13.58 -13.08
C GLN A 60 -24.33 -14.83 -13.40
N LYS A 61 -24.59 -15.68 -12.40
CA LYS A 61 -25.41 -16.89 -12.55
C LYS A 61 -26.88 -16.61 -12.85
N THR A 62 -27.37 -15.41 -12.55
CA THR A 62 -28.78 -15.04 -12.82
C THR A 62 -29.02 -14.59 -14.26
N PHE A 63 -27.96 -14.25 -15.01
CA PHE A 63 -28.13 -13.83 -16.41
C PHE A 63 -28.36 -15.03 -17.30
N LEU A 64 -29.49 -15.02 -18.02
CA LEU A 64 -29.83 -16.02 -19.03
C LEU A 64 -29.47 -15.47 -20.42
N PRO A 65 -29.24 -16.33 -21.43
CA PRO A 65 -29.02 -15.88 -22.80
C PRO A 65 -30.22 -15.08 -23.33
N GLY A 66 -29.96 -13.96 -24.01
CA GLY A 66 -30.98 -13.10 -24.61
C GLY A 66 -31.09 -11.72 -23.95
N SER A 67 -31.96 -10.88 -24.50
CA SER A 67 -32.27 -9.57 -23.90
C SER A 67 -33.51 -9.72 -23.03
N HIS A 68 -33.34 -9.57 -21.73
CA HIS A 68 -34.44 -9.56 -20.77
C HIS A 68 -34.29 -8.36 -19.83
N PRO A 69 -35.40 -7.74 -19.38
CA PRO A 69 -35.36 -6.76 -18.31
C PRO A 69 -34.68 -7.34 -17.06
N MET A 70 -34.04 -6.46 -16.29
CA MET A 70 -33.43 -6.84 -15.02
C MET A 70 -34.54 -7.11 -14.00
N THR A 71 -34.49 -8.27 -13.34
CA THR A 71 -35.43 -8.61 -12.26
C THR A 71 -35.12 -7.80 -10.98
N ASP A 72 -36.09 -7.65 -10.08
CA ASP A 72 -35.88 -7.00 -8.77
C ASP A 72 -34.72 -7.63 -7.97
N TYR A 73 -34.58 -8.96 -8.07
CA TYR A 73 -33.48 -9.68 -7.44
C TYR A 73 -32.13 -9.31 -8.05
N GLN A 74 -32.03 -9.22 -9.38
CA GLN A 74 -30.83 -8.76 -10.07
C GLN A 74 -30.50 -7.31 -9.73
N MET A 75 -31.49 -6.41 -9.69
CA MET A 75 -31.29 -5.02 -9.30
C MET A 75 -30.75 -4.90 -7.87
N LYS A 76 -31.26 -5.72 -6.94
CA LYS A 76 -30.75 -5.79 -5.57
C LYS A 76 -29.30 -6.26 -5.52
N LEU A 77 -28.96 -7.35 -6.23
CA LEU A 77 -27.59 -7.84 -6.31
C LEU A 77 -26.64 -6.81 -6.93
N GLN A 78 -27.08 -6.06 -7.94
CA GLN A 78 -26.31 -4.98 -8.58
C GLN A 78 -26.06 -3.80 -7.63
N SER A 79 -27.06 -3.43 -6.82
CA SER A 79 -26.91 -2.40 -5.79
C SER A 79 -25.89 -2.81 -4.73
N ILE A 80 -25.97 -4.07 -4.26
CA ILE A 80 -24.98 -4.65 -3.32
C ILE A 80 -23.59 -4.69 -3.95
N ASP A 81 -23.49 -5.10 -5.22
CA ASP A 81 -22.23 -5.16 -5.97
C ASP A 81 -21.54 -3.79 -6.02
N THR A 82 -22.32 -2.74 -6.33
CA THR A 82 -21.84 -1.36 -6.38
C THR A 82 -21.30 -0.90 -5.03
N ALA A 83 -22.04 -1.17 -3.95
CA ALA A 83 -21.60 -0.81 -2.59
C ALA A 83 -20.35 -1.57 -2.16
N LEU A 84 -20.25 -2.87 -2.47
CA LEU A 84 -19.08 -3.70 -2.16
C LEU A 84 -17.86 -3.28 -2.98
N SER A 85 -18.02 -2.95 -4.26
CA SER A 85 -16.93 -2.47 -5.12
C SER A 85 -16.29 -1.20 -4.55
N ILE A 86 -17.10 -0.22 -4.12
CA ILE A 86 -16.61 1.00 -3.47
C ILE A 86 -15.83 0.67 -2.20
N LYS A 87 -16.33 -0.25 -1.37
CA LYS A 87 -15.62 -0.66 -0.14
C LYS A 87 -14.29 -1.35 -0.44
N VAL A 88 -14.24 -2.22 -1.46
CA VAL A 88 -12.99 -2.86 -1.88
C VAL A 88 -11.97 -1.80 -2.33
N GLN A 89 -12.39 -0.86 -3.18
CA GLN A 89 -11.53 0.24 -3.63
C GLN A 89 -11.03 1.07 -2.45
N PHE A 90 -11.90 1.39 -1.50
CA PHE A 90 -11.54 2.12 -0.28
C PHE A 90 -10.46 1.40 0.53
N GLU A 91 -10.57 0.08 0.73
CA GLU A 91 -9.54 -0.68 1.47
C GLU A 91 -8.21 -0.76 0.69
N ILE A 92 -8.24 -0.89 -0.64
CA ILE A 92 -7.04 -0.86 -1.48
C ILE A 92 -6.35 0.50 -1.38
N GLU A 93 -7.07 1.60 -1.58
CA GLU A 93 -6.50 2.96 -1.50
C GLU A 93 -5.99 3.27 -0.08
N SER A 94 -6.73 2.83 0.94
CA SER A 94 -6.28 2.92 2.34
C SER A 94 -4.97 2.18 2.55
N PHE A 95 -4.84 0.94 2.03
CA PHE A 95 -3.61 0.17 2.17
C PHE A 95 -2.40 0.93 1.61
N TYR A 96 -2.50 1.46 0.39
CA TYR A 96 -1.41 2.22 -0.23
C TYR A 96 -1.06 3.50 0.53
N LEU A 97 -2.07 4.22 1.03
CA LEU A 97 -1.84 5.43 1.83
C LEU A 97 -1.07 5.11 3.12
N PHE A 98 -1.56 4.12 3.88
CA PHE A 98 -0.92 3.73 5.14
C PHE A 98 0.42 3.04 4.93
N ALA A 99 0.62 2.35 3.80
CA ALA A 99 1.89 1.71 3.46
C ALA A 99 2.95 2.76 3.16
N LYS A 100 2.61 3.83 2.43
CA LYS A 100 3.52 4.95 2.23
C LYS A 100 3.92 5.61 3.55
N ILE A 101 2.96 5.86 4.44
CA ILE A 101 3.26 6.43 5.76
C ILE A 101 4.17 5.49 6.57
N PHE A 102 3.90 4.18 6.56
CA PHE A 102 4.74 3.17 7.21
C PHE A 102 6.20 3.23 6.71
N LEU A 103 6.39 3.33 5.39
CA LEU A 103 7.72 3.42 4.78
C LEU A 103 8.44 4.72 5.17
N ASP A 104 7.75 5.86 5.18
CA ASP A 104 8.33 7.14 5.58
C ASP A 104 8.70 7.15 7.07
N LYS A 105 7.88 6.55 7.94
CA LYS A 105 8.22 6.37 9.37
C LYS A 105 9.43 5.46 9.56
N THR A 106 9.56 4.44 8.71
CA THR A 106 10.73 3.56 8.71
C THR A 106 12.01 4.32 8.33
N ALA A 107 11.97 5.14 7.28
CA ALA A 107 13.11 5.97 6.88
C ALA A 107 13.57 6.91 8.01
N ARG A 108 12.63 7.59 8.67
CA ARG A 108 12.92 8.47 9.81
C ARG A 108 13.49 7.74 11.02
N ALA A 109 12.98 6.55 11.32
CA ALA A 109 13.51 5.74 12.41
C ALA A 109 14.94 5.27 12.13
N LEU A 110 15.27 4.95 10.87
CA LEU A 110 16.63 4.60 10.45
C LEU A 110 17.58 5.80 10.61
N GLU A 111 17.18 6.98 10.15
CA GLU A 111 17.99 8.20 10.37
C GLU A 111 18.20 8.49 11.84
N PHE A 112 17.14 8.38 12.66
CA PHE A 112 17.27 8.59 14.09
C PHE A 112 18.28 7.62 14.72
N TYR A 113 18.23 6.34 14.33
CA TYR A 113 19.07 5.30 14.91
C TYR A 113 20.54 5.37 14.45
N PHE A 114 20.79 5.60 13.16
CA PHE A 114 22.14 5.71 12.61
C PHE A 114 22.71 7.13 12.63
N GLY A 115 21.89 8.11 13.03
CA GLY A 115 22.21 9.53 13.15
C GLY A 115 22.06 10.30 11.85
N GLN A 116 21.82 11.60 11.95
CA GLN A 116 21.64 12.47 10.79
C GLN A 116 22.92 12.61 9.95
N LEU A 117 22.74 12.97 8.67
CA LEU A 117 23.81 13.39 7.76
C LEU A 117 23.47 14.76 7.18
N ASN A 118 24.48 15.63 7.09
CA ASN A 118 24.30 16.97 6.53
C ASN A 118 23.86 16.88 5.06
N LYS A 119 22.78 17.58 4.71
CA LYS A 119 22.21 17.67 3.35
C LYS A 119 21.68 16.34 2.78
N LYS A 120 21.51 15.29 3.60
CA LYS A 120 20.98 13.99 3.18
C LYS A 120 19.97 13.43 4.19
N PRO A 121 18.86 14.15 4.45
CA PRO A 121 17.87 13.66 5.39
C PRO A 121 17.17 12.40 4.84
N LEU A 122 16.82 11.46 5.70
CA LEU A 122 15.96 10.30 5.37
C LEU A 122 14.52 10.56 5.86
N ASP A 123 13.97 11.70 5.48
CA ASP A 123 12.64 12.16 5.91
C ASP A 123 11.49 11.36 5.30
N SER A 124 11.75 10.69 4.20
CA SER A 124 10.81 9.87 3.46
C SER A 124 11.47 8.62 2.89
N HIS A 125 10.66 7.64 2.50
CA HIS A 125 11.13 6.47 1.76
C HIS A 125 11.76 6.82 0.41
N ASP A 126 11.33 7.93 -0.21
CA ASP A 126 11.92 8.39 -1.47
C ASP A 126 13.32 8.94 -1.24
N ASP A 127 13.53 9.69 -0.16
CA ASP A 127 14.85 10.18 0.22
C ASP A 127 15.77 9.04 0.65
N LEU A 128 15.22 8.06 1.38
CA LEU A 128 15.90 6.81 1.68
C LEU A 128 16.37 6.13 0.38
N THR A 129 15.48 5.88 -0.57
CA THR A 129 15.84 5.19 -1.81
C THR A 129 16.93 5.92 -2.60
N LYS A 130 16.89 7.26 -2.64
CA LYS A 130 17.90 8.08 -3.35
C LYS A 130 19.25 8.13 -2.63
N SER A 131 19.23 8.20 -1.30
CA SER A 131 20.42 8.55 -0.51
C SER A 131 21.08 7.35 0.16
N LEU A 132 20.38 6.20 0.28
CA LEU A 132 20.77 5.05 1.11
C LEU A 132 22.18 4.53 0.85
N GLN A 133 22.61 4.41 -0.41
CA GLN A 133 23.98 3.95 -0.72
C GLN A 133 25.03 4.92 -0.19
N SER A 134 24.85 6.22 -0.42
CA SER A 134 25.78 7.24 0.07
C SER A 134 25.73 7.38 1.58
N TYR A 135 24.54 7.25 2.18
CA TYR A 135 24.33 7.28 3.62
C TYR A 135 25.04 6.11 4.30
N ALA A 136 24.92 4.90 3.74
CA ALA A 136 25.60 3.72 4.25
C ALA A 136 27.13 3.85 4.16
N LYS A 137 27.66 4.39 3.06
CA LYS A 137 29.10 4.64 2.93
C LYS A 137 29.62 5.59 4.03
N GLU A 138 28.91 6.68 4.31
CA GLU A 138 29.32 7.66 5.33
C GLU A 138 29.17 7.12 6.76
N LYS A 139 28.19 6.25 7.01
CA LYS A 139 27.95 5.60 8.30
C LYS A 139 28.69 4.27 8.47
N ASN A 140 29.53 3.88 7.51
CA ASN A 140 30.23 2.59 7.47
C ASN A 140 29.28 1.38 7.64
N LEU A 141 28.09 1.45 7.02
CA LEU A 141 27.09 0.39 7.02
C LEU A 141 27.31 -0.53 5.82
N VAL A 142 27.17 -1.83 6.05
CA VAL A 142 27.19 -2.83 4.99
C VAL A 142 25.76 -3.04 4.49
N LEU A 143 25.51 -2.78 3.21
CA LEU A 143 24.23 -3.05 2.56
C LEU A 143 24.35 -4.29 1.69
N THR A 144 23.41 -5.22 1.84
CA THR A 144 23.29 -6.34 0.90
C THR A 144 22.58 -5.90 -0.37
N SER A 145 22.90 -6.54 -1.50
CA SER A 145 22.21 -6.32 -2.77
C SER A 145 20.71 -6.62 -2.66
N GLU A 146 20.36 -7.66 -1.90
CA GLU A 146 18.98 -8.03 -1.59
C GLU A 146 18.23 -6.89 -0.88
N PHE A 147 18.84 -6.27 0.13
CA PHE A 147 18.22 -5.17 0.87
C PHE A 147 17.97 -3.96 -0.03
N LEU A 148 18.94 -3.60 -0.88
CA LEU A 148 18.78 -2.53 -1.87
C LEU A 148 17.65 -2.86 -2.87
N GLY A 149 17.57 -4.11 -3.32
CA GLY A 149 16.49 -4.60 -4.18
C GLY A 149 15.12 -4.42 -3.53
N HIS A 150 14.96 -4.81 -2.27
CA HIS A 150 13.69 -4.66 -1.54
C HIS A 150 13.29 -3.19 -1.36
N ILE A 151 14.22 -2.29 -1.04
CA ILE A 151 13.91 -0.85 -0.92
C ILE A 151 13.44 -0.28 -2.27
N GLY A 152 14.13 -0.63 -3.36
CA GLY A 152 13.72 -0.22 -4.72
C GLY A 152 12.34 -0.76 -5.08
N GLN A 153 12.07 -2.03 -4.78
CA GLN A 153 10.79 -2.67 -5.06
C GLN A 153 9.64 -2.03 -4.27
N LEU A 154 9.84 -1.76 -2.98
CA LEU A 154 8.84 -1.07 -2.15
C LEU A 154 8.53 0.33 -2.66
N LYS A 155 9.52 1.05 -3.20
CA LYS A 155 9.27 2.35 -3.82
C LYS A 155 8.35 2.19 -5.03
N GLN A 156 8.68 1.26 -5.94
CA GLN A 156 7.89 1.04 -7.15
C GLN A 156 6.46 0.59 -6.81
N ASP A 157 6.33 -0.37 -5.91
CA ASP A 157 5.04 -1.01 -5.63
C ASP A 157 4.13 -0.12 -4.80
N ILE A 158 4.67 0.67 -3.86
CA ILE A 158 3.87 1.48 -2.94
C ILE A 158 3.91 2.96 -3.29
N SER A 159 5.10 3.57 -3.28
CA SER A 159 5.27 5.03 -3.40
C SER A 159 4.84 5.51 -4.78
N ASP A 160 5.47 4.97 -5.82
CA ASP A 160 5.24 5.38 -7.21
C ASP A 160 3.81 5.03 -7.65
N PHE A 161 3.29 3.86 -7.25
CA PHE A 161 1.91 3.49 -7.53
C PHE A 161 0.92 4.45 -6.88
N ARG A 162 1.03 4.70 -5.57
CA ARG A 162 0.13 5.59 -4.83
C ARG A 162 0.16 7.00 -5.42
N ASP A 163 1.35 7.55 -5.65
CA ASP A 163 1.47 8.90 -6.16
C ASP A 163 0.88 9.02 -7.56
N LYS A 164 1.23 8.10 -8.47
CA LYS A 164 0.77 8.16 -9.85
C LYS A 164 -0.73 7.88 -10.01
N PHE A 165 -1.25 6.90 -9.29
CA PHE A 165 -2.56 6.32 -9.59
C PHE A 165 -3.65 6.64 -8.59
N ILE A 166 -3.29 7.00 -7.36
CA ILE A 166 -4.26 7.31 -6.30
C ILE A 166 -4.27 8.81 -6.03
N SER A 167 -3.10 9.43 -5.80
CA SER A 167 -3.00 10.81 -5.30
C SER A 167 -2.91 11.88 -6.40
N HIS A 168 -2.17 11.62 -7.49
CA HIS A 168 -1.93 12.62 -8.54
C HIS A 168 -2.60 12.31 -9.88
N GLU A 169 -3.47 11.29 -9.93
CA GLU A 169 -4.30 11.06 -11.11
C GLU A 169 -5.33 12.19 -11.22
N LYS A 170 -5.13 13.07 -12.20
CA LYS A 170 -5.92 14.30 -12.42
C LYS A 170 -6.83 14.23 -13.64
N SER A 171 -6.71 13.18 -14.46
CA SER A 171 -7.48 13.12 -15.69
C SER A 171 -8.95 12.84 -15.36
N PRO A 172 -9.89 13.67 -15.85
CA PRO A 172 -11.32 13.40 -15.71
C PRO A 172 -11.76 12.18 -16.53
N ARG A 173 -10.89 11.69 -17.44
CA ARG A 173 -11.13 10.48 -18.24
C ARG A 173 -10.85 9.19 -17.46
N THR A 174 -10.41 9.26 -16.21
CA THR A 174 -10.08 8.05 -15.44
C THR A 174 -11.32 7.45 -14.82
N ALA A 175 -11.64 6.21 -15.20
CA ALA A 175 -12.57 5.35 -14.49
C ALA A 175 -11.79 4.36 -13.62
N ARG A 176 -12.19 4.23 -12.35
CA ARG A 176 -11.67 3.23 -11.42
C ARG A 176 -12.60 2.02 -11.39
N GLY A 177 -12.07 0.86 -11.71
CA GLY A 177 -12.74 -0.43 -11.66
C GLY A 177 -12.02 -1.40 -10.74
N THR A 178 -12.62 -2.56 -10.55
CA THR A 178 -12.01 -3.70 -9.87
C THR A 178 -12.03 -4.90 -10.81
N SER A 179 -10.99 -5.72 -10.76
CA SER A 179 -10.93 -7.03 -11.43
C SER A 179 -10.37 -8.05 -10.46
N TRP A 180 -10.61 -9.34 -10.67
CA TRP A 180 -9.96 -10.37 -9.84
C TRP A 180 -9.37 -11.49 -10.68
N ASN A 181 -8.28 -12.07 -10.17
CA ASN A 181 -7.61 -13.20 -10.80
C ASN A 181 -8.31 -14.54 -10.47
N SER A 182 -7.81 -15.64 -11.05
CA SER A 182 -8.32 -16.99 -10.82
C SER A 182 -8.23 -17.45 -9.36
N VAL A 183 -7.35 -16.83 -8.57
CA VAL A 183 -7.15 -17.10 -7.13
C VAL A 183 -8.05 -16.23 -6.24
N GLY A 184 -8.84 -15.32 -6.84
CA GLY A 184 -9.79 -14.45 -6.12
C GLY A 184 -9.16 -13.22 -5.46
N GLN A 185 -7.96 -12.81 -5.88
CA GLN A 185 -7.38 -11.53 -5.46
C GLN A 185 -7.92 -10.39 -6.32
N ILE A 186 -8.45 -9.34 -5.68
CA ILE A 186 -8.98 -8.16 -6.37
C ILE A 186 -7.87 -7.12 -6.59
N ASN A 187 -7.75 -6.67 -7.83
CA ASN A 187 -6.86 -5.60 -8.26
C ASN A 187 -7.67 -4.36 -8.67
N LEU A 188 -7.13 -3.19 -8.37
CA LEU A 188 -7.65 -1.91 -8.86
C LEU A 188 -7.30 -1.78 -10.35
N VAL A 189 -8.30 -1.58 -11.20
CA VAL A 189 -8.06 -1.33 -12.63
C VAL A 189 -8.37 0.11 -12.96
N LEU A 190 -7.49 0.74 -13.72
CA LEU A 190 -7.68 2.09 -14.22
C LEU A 190 -7.96 2.03 -15.71
N HIS A 191 -9.15 2.47 -16.10
CA HIS A 191 -9.54 2.61 -17.50
C HIS A 191 -9.62 4.08 -17.88
N ARG A 192 -9.27 4.39 -19.13
CA ARG A 192 -9.53 5.71 -19.70
C ARG A 192 -10.83 5.65 -20.50
N ILE A 193 -11.78 6.47 -20.12
CA ILE A 193 -12.96 6.76 -20.93
C ILE A 193 -12.47 7.58 -22.13
N TYR A 194 -12.74 7.10 -23.35
CA TYR A 194 -12.19 7.64 -24.60
C TYR A 194 -10.65 7.58 -24.64
N PRO A 195 -10.04 6.38 -24.73
CA PRO A 195 -8.59 6.22 -24.76
C PRO A 195 -7.99 6.82 -26.04
N THR A 196 -6.80 7.39 -25.91
CA THR A 196 -5.97 7.96 -26.97
C THR A 196 -4.67 7.17 -27.07
N GLU A 197 -3.93 7.34 -28.16
CA GLU A 197 -2.63 6.66 -28.38
C GLU A 197 -1.58 6.98 -27.30
N LYS A 198 -1.76 8.06 -26.53
CA LYS A 198 -0.87 8.47 -25.44
C LYS A 198 -1.22 7.82 -24.10
N ASP A 199 -2.36 7.16 -23.98
CA ASP A 199 -2.84 6.60 -22.72
C ASP A 199 -2.17 5.25 -22.46
N THR A 200 -1.36 5.17 -21.41
CA THR A 200 -0.78 3.89 -20.96
C THR A 200 -1.83 3.10 -20.18
N GLN A 201 -2.21 1.92 -20.65
CA GLN A 201 -2.97 0.98 -19.84
C GLN A 201 -2.05 0.38 -18.78
N VAL A 202 -2.46 0.43 -17.52
CA VAL A 202 -1.66 -0.07 -16.40
C VAL A 202 -2.32 -1.33 -15.91
N THR A 203 -1.66 -2.45 -16.16
CA THR A 203 -2.02 -3.72 -15.55
C THR A 203 -1.42 -3.74 -14.14
N PRO A 204 -2.23 -3.90 -13.09
CA PRO A 204 -1.73 -4.13 -11.75
C PRO A 204 -0.86 -5.39 -11.77
N LYS A 205 0.32 -5.33 -11.15
CA LYS A 205 1.08 -6.55 -10.87
C LYS A 205 0.31 -7.35 -9.81
N ALA A 206 0.03 -8.61 -10.13
CA ALA A 206 -0.67 -9.56 -9.26
C ALA A 206 0.10 -9.87 -7.97
#